data_AF-A0AAV2IRT8-F1
#
_entry.id   AF-A0AAV2IRT8-F1
#
_cell.length_a   1.000
_cell.length_b   1.000
_cell.length_c   1.000
_cell.angle_alpha   90.00
_cell.angle_beta   90.00
_cell.angle_gamma   90.00
#
_symmetry.space_group_name_H-M   'P 1'
#
loop_
_entity.id
_entity.type
_entity.pdbx_description
1 polymer ?
#
loop_
_entity_poly.entity_id
_entity_poly.type
_entity_poly.pdbx_seq_one_letter_code
_entity_poly.pdbx_strand_id
1 'polypeptide(L)' 'SGYGDCARCFYCGGGLRNWEDEDDVLVEHARWFPKCAYIRQKMGQNFVEAVQELNKQYTQITYNMVIEKMGASSSA' A
#
# COMPACT_ATOMS: atom_id res chain seq x y z
N SER A 1 -19.46 -12.78 -10.01
CA SER A 1 -19.87 -13.21 -8.67
C SER A 1 -18.75 -12.90 -7.69
N GLY A 2 -18.87 -11.83 -6.91
CA GLY A 2 -17.93 -11.50 -5.84
C GLY A 2 -18.42 -12.16 -4.57
N TYR A 3 -17.79 -13.26 -4.17
CA TYR A 3 -18.00 -13.84 -2.85
C TYR A 3 -16.99 -13.17 -1.92
N GLY A 4 -17.47 -12.39 -0.95
CA GLY A 4 -16.66 -11.73 0.07
C GLY A 4 -16.05 -10.39 -0.34
N ASP A 5 -15.28 -9.83 0.58
CA ASP A 5 -14.54 -8.56 0.49
C ASP A 5 -13.27 -8.67 -0.39
N CYS A 6 -13.25 -9.57 -1.36
CA CYS A 6 -12.06 -9.80 -2.18
C CYS A 6 -11.94 -8.74 -3.29
N ALA A 7 -10.81 -8.05 -3.34
CA ALA A 7 -10.46 -7.11 -4.40
C ALA A 7 -9.23 -7.61 -5.17
N ARG A 8 -9.23 -7.44 -6.51
CA ARG A 8 -8.10 -7.81 -7.36
C ARG A 8 -7.62 -6.61 -8.16
N CYS A 9 -6.30 -6.39 -8.17
CA CYS A 9 -5.70 -5.40 -9.05
C CYS A 9 -5.84 -5.84 -10.53
N PHE A 10 -6.38 -4.96 -11.37
CA PHE A 10 -6.53 -5.21 -12.80
C PHE A 10 -5.18 -5.33 -13.55
N TYR A 11 -4.10 -4.77 -13.00
CA TYR A 11 -2.79 -4.74 -13.63
C TYR A 11 -1.92 -5.94 -13.22
N CYS A 12 -1.63 -6.10 -11.93
CA CYS A 12 -0.75 -7.19 -11.47
C CYS A 12 -1.49 -8.49 -11.15
N GLY A 13 -2.83 -8.48 -11.13
CA GLY A 13 -3.64 -9.64 -10.74
C GLY A 13 -3.59 -9.99 -9.25
N GLY A 14 -2.84 -9.23 -8.43
CA GLY A 14 -2.76 -9.41 -6.98
C GLY A 14 -4.14 -9.25 -6.33
N GLY A 15 -4.52 -10.23 -5.50
CA GLY A 15 -5.79 -10.27 -4.81
C GLY A 15 -5.62 -10.11 -3.29
N LEU A 16 -6.42 -9.24 -2.69
CA LEU A 16 -6.55 -9.05 -1.24
C LEU A 16 -7.98 -9.34 -0.80
N ARG A 17 -8.13 -9.69 0.48
CA ARG A 17 -9.38 -10.05 1.15
C ARG A 17 -9.23 -9.77 2.65
N ASN A 18 -10.29 -9.91 3.42
CA ASN A 18 -10.32 -9.64 4.86
C ASN A 18 -9.96 -8.18 5.16
N TRP A 19 -10.62 -7.23 4.49
CA TRP A 19 -10.37 -5.80 4.70
C TRP A 19 -10.92 -5.35 6.05
N GLU A 20 -10.14 -4.54 6.75
CA GLU A 20 -10.53 -3.84 7.96
C GLU A 20 -10.87 -2.37 7.65
N ASP A 21 -11.63 -1.70 8.53
CA ASP A 21 -12.08 -0.31 8.31
C ASP A 21 -10.91 0.69 8.20
N GLU A 22 -9.76 0.37 8.80
CA GLU A 22 -8.55 1.20 8.79
C GLU A 22 -7.61 0.91 7.61
N ASP A 23 -7.91 -0.10 6.79
CA ASP A 23 -7.09 -0.46 5.64
C ASP A 23 -7.25 0.55 4.50
N ASP A 24 -6.13 1.12 4.04
CA ASP A 24 -6.10 1.92 2.82
C ASP A 24 -5.73 1.05 1.61
N VAL A 25 -6.56 1.11 0.57
CA VAL A 25 -6.40 0.29 -0.65
C VAL A 25 -5.05 0.49 -1.33
N LEU A 26 -4.51 1.70 -1.35
CA LEU A 26 -3.24 2.00 -2.01
C LEU A 26 -2.06 1.57 -1.14
N VAL A 27 -2.16 1.75 0.17
CA VAL A 27 -1.16 1.29 1.14
C VAL A 27 -1.06 -0.23 1.12
N GLU A 28 -2.17 -0.95 1.27
CA GLU A 28 -2.17 -2.42 1.26
C GLU A 28 -1.73 -2.97 -0.11
N HIS A 29 -2.07 -2.31 -1.22
CA HIS A 29 -1.53 -2.69 -2.53
C HIS A 29 0.00 -2.55 -2.57
N ALA A 30 0.56 -1.40 -2.14
CA ALA A 30 2.00 -1.19 -2.12
C ALA A 30 2.72 -2.11 -1.12
N ARG A 31 2.05 -2.50 -0.03
CA ARG A 31 2.55 -3.42 1.00
C ARG A 31 2.72 -4.83 0.45
N TRP A 32 1.68 -5.38 -0.16
CA TRP A 32 1.64 -6.78 -0.60
C TRP A 32 2.20 -7.00 -2.01
N PHE A 33 2.11 -5.98 -2.89
CA PHE A 33 2.56 -6.07 -4.27
C PHE A 33 3.47 -4.89 -4.67
N PRO A 34 4.61 -4.66 -3.97
CA PRO A 34 5.48 -3.49 -4.20
C PRO A 34 6.09 -3.45 -5.61
N LYS A 35 6.13 -4.57 -6.32
CA LYS A 35 6.66 -4.66 -7.69
C LYS A 35 5.62 -4.35 -8.77
N CYS A 36 4.35 -4.12 -8.41
CA CYS A 36 3.30 -3.79 -9.37
C CYS A 36 3.65 -2.47 -10.09
N ALA A 37 3.76 -2.49 -11.42
CA ALA A 37 4.14 -1.28 -12.17
C ALA A 37 3.05 -0.19 -12.06
N TYR A 38 1.78 -0.57 -11.99
CA TYR A 38 0.68 0.38 -11.81
C TYR A 38 0.76 1.14 -10.49
N ILE A 39 0.99 0.46 -9.35
CA ILE A 39 1.07 1.18 -8.06
C ILE A 39 2.29 2.09 -8.01
N ARG A 40 3.43 1.64 -8.56
CA ARG A 40 4.66 2.45 -8.67
C ARG A 40 4.46 3.67 -9.57
N GLN A 41 3.74 3.52 -10.68
CA GLN A 41 3.42 4.64 -11.58
C GLN A 41 2.41 5.60 -10.95
N LYS A 42 1.40 5.08 -10.24
CA LYS A 42 0.31 5.87 -9.65
C LYS A 42 0.75 6.67 -8.42
N MET A 43 1.53 6.05 -7.54
CA MET A 43 1.91 6.64 -6.24
C MET A 43 3.36 7.10 -6.17
N GLY A 44 4.22 6.64 -7.10
CA GLY A 44 5.64 6.94 -7.11
C GLY A 44 6.48 5.97 -6.26
N GLN A 45 7.79 6.00 -6.51
CA GLN A 45 8.75 5.11 -5.83
C GLN A 45 8.86 5.41 -4.33
N ASN A 46 8.90 6.68 -3.94
CA ASN A 46 9.00 7.11 -2.53
C ASN A 46 7.84 6.59 -1.67
N PHE A 47 6.61 6.57 -2.23
CA PHE A 47 5.44 6.02 -1.53
C PHE A 47 5.61 4.52 -1.27
N VAL A 48 6.00 3.76 -2.30
CA VAL A 48 6.19 2.31 -2.17
C VAL A 48 7.30 1.98 -1.18
N GLU A 49 8.41 2.73 -1.19
CA GLU A 49 9.50 2.57 -0.23
C GLU A 49 9.07 2.89 1.21
N ALA A 50 8.35 3.99 1.42
CA ALA A 50 7.82 4.36 2.73
C ALA A 50 6.91 3.26 3.29
N VAL A 51 6.00 2.72 2.47
CA VAL A 51 5.15 1.58 2.87
C VAL A 51 5.98 0.35 3.21
N GLN A 52 6.98 0.00 2.40
CA GLN A 52 7.85 -1.15 2.66
C GLN A 52 8.70 -1.00 3.92
N GLU A 53 9.08 0.22 4.29
CA GLU A 53 9.76 0.50 5.56
C GLU A 53 8.82 0.36 6.75
N LEU A 54 7.62 0.93 6.68
CA LEU A 54 6.60 0.82 7.74
C LEU A 54 6.17 -0.63 7.96
N ASN A 55 6.08 -1.43 6.88
CA ASN A 55 5.73 -2.85 6.95
C ASN A 55 6.73 -3.71 7.77
N LYS A 56 7.94 -3.21 8.03
CA LYS A 56 8.91 -3.90 8.90
C LYS A 56 8.57 -3.76 10.39
N GLN A 57 7.76 -2.78 10.76
CA GLN A 57 7.52 -2.38 12.15
C GLN A 57 6.05 -2.48 12.55
N TYR A 58 5.12 -2.25 11.63
CA TYR A 58 3.70 -2.16 11.92
C TYR A 58 2.90 -3.27 11.21
N THR A 59 1.95 -3.84 11.95
CA THR A 59 1.01 -4.85 11.41
C THR A 59 -0.13 -4.23 10.61
N GLN A 60 -0.47 -2.98 10.89
CA GLN A 60 -1.46 -2.17 10.16
C GLN A 60 -0.80 -0.84 9.81
N ILE A 61 -1.00 -0.35 8.59
CA ILE A 61 -0.34 0.86 8.07
C ILE A 61 -1.43 1.78 7.53
N THR A 62 -1.59 2.95 8.12
CA THR A 62 -2.57 3.94 7.64
C THR A 62 -1.93 4.86 6.62
N TYR A 63 -2.76 5.49 5.78
CA TYR A 63 -2.29 6.47 4.80
C TYR A 63 -1.50 7.62 5.43
N ASN A 64 -1.93 8.11 6.61
CA ASN A 64 -1.25 9.21 7.30
C ASN A 64 0.18 8.86 7.71
N MET A 65 0.41 7.64 8.22
CA MET A 65 1.76 7.17 8.57
C MET A 65 2.71 7.24 7.36
N VAL A 66 2.21 6.92 6.17
CA VAL A 66 3.00 6.96 4.93
C VAL A 66 3.31 8.40 4.52
N ILE A 67 2.35 9.31 4.63
CA ILE A 67 2.54 10.73 4.30
C ILE A 67 3.55 11.38 5.24
N GLU A 68 3.42 11.14 6.56
CA GLU A 68 4.37 11.63 7.57
C GLU A 68 5.78 11.11 7.29
N LYS A 69 5.92 9.82 6.95
CA LYS A 69 7.19 9.21 6.60
C LYS A 69 7.84 9.86 5.38
N MET A 70 7.09 10.09 4.30
CA MET A 70 7.61 10.78 3.11
C MET A 70 7.98 12.24 3.39
N GLY A 71 7.22 12.93 4.22
CA GLY A 71 7.53 14.29 4.67
C GLY A 71 8.81 14.36 5.51
N ALA A 72 9.03 13.39 6.40
CA ALA A 72 10.25 13.29 7.19
C ALA A 72 11.50 13.05 6.32
N SER A 73 11.38 12.25 5.26
CA SER A 73 12.47 12.01 4.29
C SER A 73 12.77 13.19 3.37
N SER A 74 11.90 14.20 3.29
CA SER A 74 12.11 15.41 2.49
C SER A 74 12.90 16.49 3.24
N SER A 75 13.17 16.27 4.53
CA SER A 75 13.88 17.21 5.42
C SER A 75 15.35 16.82 5.64
N ALA A 76 15.91 15.95 4.79
CA ALA A 76 17.30 15.49 4.85
C ALA A 76 18.08 15.91 3.60
#